data_AF-A0A841NJR8-F1
#
_entry.id   AF-A0A841NJR8-F1
#
_cell.length_a   1.000
_cell.length_b   1.000
_cell.length_c   1.000
_cell.angle_alpha   90.00
_cell.angle_beta   90.00
_cell.angle_gamma   90.00
#
_symmetry.space_group_name_H-M   'P 1'
#
loop_
_entity.id
_entity.type
_entity.pdbx_description
1 polymer ?
#
loop_
_entity_poly.entity_id
_entity_poly.type
_entity_poly.pdbx_seq_one_letter_code
_entity_poly.pdbx_strand_id
1 'polypeptide(L)'
;MMQTGSPFLDTIFLLRNSGCITIFSNLQEISKKEEQEAKDYFETEFEKERLEFLSADLHCQKETAVWAAKVLYHSAQLYLIRENTAKDLDKLIPRWKTPPDISSVLSADMSLRFLPQIVSLLNIADPQDPLVKILESILTQFHYSGIGYHLNLEKINWEKELKDKTYRKLYLERIVEKKAYELAEIPYINKLLMAEFGLHKDTYWKDLKIIEHGD
;
A
#
# COMPACT_ATOMS: atom_id res chain seq x y z
N MET A 1 25.83 5.77 1.18
CA MET A 1 24.61 6.36 0.58
C MET A 1 24.90 6.57 -0.89
N MET A 2 24.14 5.95 -1.79
CA MET A 2 24.09 6.43 -3.17
C MET A 2 23.16 7.64 -3.17
N GLN A 3 23.72 8.84 -3.31
CA GLN A 3 22.95 9.99 -3.78
C GLN A 3 22.99 9.92 -5.29
N THR A 4 21.86 9.57 -5.92
CA THR A 4 21.73 9.47 -7.37
C THR A 4 21.64 10.86 -8.02
N GLY A 5 21.45 11.91 -7.20
CA GLY A 5 21.16 13.26 -7.66
C GLY A 5 19.70 13.44 -8.07
N SER A 6 18.86 12.43 -7.86
CA SER A 6 17.40 12.45 -8.08
C SER A 6 16.68 12.57 -6.73
N PRO A 7 16.04 13.72 -6.43
CA PRO A 7 15.22 13.89 -5.23
C PRO A 7 14.16 12.79 -5.07
N PHE A 8 13.52 12.38 -6.16
CA PHE A 8 12.48 11.36 -6.13
C PHE A 8 13.05 9.98 -5.83
N LEU A 9 14.03 9.51 -6.61
CA LEU A 9 14.60 8.17 -6.46
C LEU A 9 15.35 8.00 -5.14
N ASP A 10 16.13 9.01 -4.72
CA ASP A 10 16.83 8.98 -3.44
C ASP A 10 15.84 8.86 -2.27
N THR A 11 14.67 9.50 -2.39
CA THR A 11 13.61 9.43 -1.39
C THR A 11 12.98 8.02 -1.33
N ILE A 12 12.68 7.42 -2.48
CA ILE A 12 12.13 6.05 -2.54
C ILE A 12 13.14 5.03 -2.04
N PHE A 13 14.41 5.18 -2.40
CA PHE A 13 15.49 4.32 -1.94
C PHE A 13 15.67 4.41 -0.41
N LEU A 14 15.67 5.62 0.15
CA LEU A 14 15.75 5.82 1.60
C LEU A 14 14.56 5.16 2.30
N LEU A 15 13.35 5.36 1.78
CA LEU A 15 12.11 4.81 2.34
C LEU A 15 12.16 3.28 2.40
N ARG A 16 12.52 2.62 1.30
CA ARG A 16 12.56 1.15 1.22
C ARG A 16 13.61 0.54 2.14
N ASN A 17 14.75 1.22 2.32
CA ASN A 17 15.85 0.68 3.13
C ASN A 17 15.79 1.06 4.62
N SER A 18 15.10 2.15 4.97
CA SER A 18 15.14 2.69 6.33
C SER A 18 13.78 3.07 6.92
N GLY A 19 12.70 3.05 6.11
CA GLY A 19 11.39 3.57 6.51
C GLY A 19 11.33 5.10 6.62
N CYS A 20 12.41 5.81 6.25
CA CYS A 20 12.48 7.26 6.31
C CYS A 20 12.23 7.90 4.95
N ILE A 21 11.55 9.06 4.94
CA ILE A 21 11.33 9.84 3.72
C ILE A 21 12.02 11.20 3.83
N THR A 22 12.65 11.65 2.75
CA THR A 22 13.15 13.03 2.65
C THR A 22 12.02 13.94 2.20
N ILE A 23 11.73 14.99 2.96
CA ILE A 23 10.73 15.99 2.58
C ILE A 23 11.45 17.28 2.18
N PHE A 24 11.11 17.79 1.01
CA PHE A 24 11.68 19.01 0.43
C PHE A 24 10.81 20.22 0.82
N SER A 25 11.40 21.42 0.84
CA SER A 25 10.70 22.67 1.19
C SER A 25 9.83 23.23 0.05
N ASN A 26 9.95 22.66 -1.16
CA ASN A 26 9.15 22.98 -2.34
C ASN A 26 8.74 21.70 -3.08
N LEU A 27 7.63 21.80 -3.83
CA LEU A 27 7.16 20.74 -4.72
C LEU A 27 8.23 20.49 -5.78
N GLN A 28 8.77 19.27 -5.81
CA GLN A 28 9.71 18.85 -6.83
C GLN A 28 8.96 18.29 -8.04
N GLU A 29 9.41 18.68 -9.23
CA GLU A 29 9.00 17.99 -10.45
C GLU A 29 9.81 16.70 -10.61
N ILE A 30 9.13 15.63 -11.05
CA ILE A 30 9.77 14.35 -11.32
C ILE A 30 10.07 14.32 -12.81
N SER A 31 11.36 14.29 -13.15
CA SER A 31 11.77 14.22 -14.55
C SER A 31 11.54 12.82 -15.14
N LYS A 32 11.41 12.74 -16.47
CA LYS A 32 11.27 11.46 -17.18
C LYS A 32 12.44 10.50 -16.92
N LYS A 33 13.64 11.04 -16.66
CA LYS A 33 14.81 10.25 -16.31
C LYS A 33 14.61 9.55 -14.96
N GLU A 34 14.17 10.30 -13.96
CA GLU A 34 13.88 9.77 -12.62
C GLU A 34 12.75 8.76 -12.65
N GLU A 35 11.70 8.99 -13.46
CA GLU A 35 10.66 7.99 -13.65
C GLU A 35 11.22 6.69 -14.22
N GLN A 36 12.10 6.76 -15.23
CA GLN A 36 12.70 5.57 -15.82
C GLN A 36 13.63 4.84 -14.85
N GLU A 37 14.48 5.57 -14.12
CA GLU A 37 15.35 4.99 -13.11
C GLU A 37 14.55 4.33 -11.97
N ALA A 38 13.42 4.93 -11.58
CA ALA A 38 12.51 4.33 -10.62
C ALA A 38 11.85 3.04 -11.15
N LYS A 39 11.51 2.98 -12.45
CA LYS A 39 10.98 1.74 -13.07
C LYS A 39 11.99 0.60 -12.96
N ASP A 40 13.25 0.87 -13.27
CA ASP A 40 14.31 -0.14 -13.26
C ASP A 40 14.62 -0.59 -11.82
N TYR A 41 14.59 0.35 -10.87
CA TYR A 41 14.70 0.06 -9.44
C TYR A 41 13.56 -0.84 -8.96
N PHE A 42 12.29 -0.48 -9.24
CA PHE A 42 11.13 -1.26 -8.80
C PHE A 42 11.06 -2.63 -9.45
N GLU A 43 11.44 -2.78 -10.72
CA GLU A 43 11.57 -4.10 -11.33
C GLU A 43 12.59 -4.96 -10.57
N THR A 44 13.77 -4.40 -10.29
CA THR A 44 14.82 -5.12 -9.56
C THR A 44 14.36 -5.55 -8.17
N GLU A 45 13.70 -4.66 -7.43
CA GLU A 45 13.19 -4.96 -6.08
C GLU A 45 12.07 -5.99 -6.11
N PHE A 46 11.14 -5.86 -7.05
CA PHE A 46 10.04 -6.82 -7.21
C PHE A 46 10.58 -8.22 -7.58
N GLU A 47 11.57 -8.30 -8.47
CA GLU A 47 12.17 -9.58 -8.85
C GLU A 47 12.88 -10.26 -7.67
N LYS A 48 13.49 -9.50 -6.76
CA LYS A 48 14.03 -10.05 -5.51
C LYS A 48 12.91 -10.65 -4.64
N GLU A 49 11.84 -9.89 -4.38
CA GLU A 49 10.68 -10.37 -3.63
C GLU A 49 10.06 -11.61 -4.30
N ARG A 50 10.01 -11.64 -5.64
CA ARG A 50 9.49 -12.76 -6.42
C ARG A 50 10.31 -14.03 -6.27
N LEU A 51 11.63 -13.92 -6.30
CA LEU A 51 12.53 -15.07 -6.11
C LEU A 51 12.50 -15.62 -4.69
N GLU A 52 12.19 -14.78 -3.70
CA GLU A 52 12.15 -15.18 -2.30
C GLU A 52 10.80 -15.81 -1.88
N PHE A 53 9.66 -15.21 -2.27
CA PHE A 53 8.37 -15.62 -1.71
C PHE A 53 7.12 -15.42 -2.59
N LEU A 54 7.23 -14.88 -3.81
CA LEU A 54 6.07 -14.77 -4.73
C LEU A 54 6.02 -15.95 -5.73
N SER A 55 4.87 -16.12 -6.39
CA SER A 55 4.71 -17.10 -7.47
C SER A 55 5.32 -16.61 -8.78
N ALA A 56 5.75 -17.55 -9.63
CA ALA A 56 6.39 -17.27 -10.91
C ALA A 56 5.50 -16.49 -11.90
N ASP A 57 4.18 -16.61 -11.78
CA ASP A 57 3.21 -15.94 -12.67
C ASP A 57 2.98 -14.46 -12.32
N LEU A 58 3.51 -13.99 -11.17
CA LEU A 58 3.45 -12.58 -10.78
C LEU A 58 4.63 -11.82 -11.36
N HIS A 59 4.37 -10.62 -11.86
CA HIS A 59 5.37 -9.78 -12.52
C HIS A 59 5.28 -8.33 -12.06
N CYS A 60 6.38 -7.59 -12.19
CA CYS A 60 6.39 -6.18 -11.87
C CYS A 60 5.61 -5.37 -12.92
N GLN A 61 4.51 -4.76 -12.49
CA GLN A 61 3.79 -3.74 -13.25
C GLN A 61 4.47 -2.38 -13.03
N LYS A 62 5.59 -2.13 -13.73
CA LYS A 62 6.47 -0.95 -13.53
C LYS A 62 5.71 0.38 -13.47
N GLU A 63 4.73 0.56 -14.34
CA GLU A 63 3.93 1.79 -14.38
C GLU A 63 3.05 1.96 -13.15
N THR A 64 2.55 0.85 -12.60
CA THR A 64 1.80 0.86 -11.35
C THR A 64 2.73 1.17 -10.17
N ALA A 65 3.92 0.57 -10.14
CA ALA A 65 4.92 0.82 -9.09
C ALA A 65 5.36 2.30 -9.04
N VAL A 66 5.72 2.87 -10.20
CA VAL A 66 6.11 4.28 -10.28
C VAL A 66 4.95 5.21 -9.97
N TRP A 67 3.74 4.90 -10.45
CA TRP A 67 2.54 5.67 -10.08
C TRP A 67 2.35 5.72 -8.56
N ALA A 68 2.41 4.57 -7.89
CA ALA A 68 2.29 4.47 -6.44
C ALA A 68 3.36 5.27 -5.69
N ALA A 69 4.61 5.21 -6.17
CA ALA A 69 5.72 5.97 -5.63
C ALA A 69 5.49 7.49 -5.77
N LYS A 70 4.97 7.94 -6.91
CA LYS A 70 4.61 9.36 -7.13
C LYS A 70 3.49 9.81 -6.20
N VAL A 71 2.46 8.98 -6.01
CA VAL A 71 1.38 9.24 -5.06
C VAL A 71 1.94 9.44 -3.66
N LEU A 72 2.78 8.51 -3.18
CA LEU A 72 3.38 8.60 -1.86
C LEU A 72 4.27 9.85 -1.71
N TYR A 73 5.17 10.08 -2.68
CA TYR A 73 6.11 11.19 -2.68
C TYR A 73 5.40 12.54 -2.61
N HIS A 74 4.42 12.76 -3.48
CA HIS A 74 3.64 13.99 -3.48
C HIS A 74 2.74 14.10 -2.25
N SER A 75 2.20 13.00 -1.70
CA SER A 75 1.44 13.04 -0.45
C SER A 75 2.29 13.54 0.72
N ALA A 76 3.55 13.09 0.81
CA ALA A 76 4.48 13.55 1.84
C ALA A 76 4.85 15.03 1.67
N GLN A 77 5.05 15.49 0.43
CA GLN A 77 5.29 16.92 0.16
C GLN A 77 4.08 17.76 0.52
N LEU A 78 2.88 17.33 0.13
CA LEU A 78 1.63 18.03 0.37
C LEU A 78 1.26 18.08 1.86
N TYR A 79 1.76 17.16 2.68
CA TYR A 79 1.62 17.26 4.14
C TYR A 79 2.31 18.53 4.70
N LEU A 80 3.45 18.95 4.14
CA LEU A 80 4.14 20.18 4.58
C LEU A 80 3.80 21.42 3.74
N ILE A 81 3.56 21.23 2.44
CA ILE A 81 3.42 22.32 1.45
C ILE A 81 1.97 22.36 0.97
N ARG A 82 1.13 23.10 1.69
CA ARG A 82 -0.30 23.19 1.37
C ARG A 82 -0.78 24.41 0.62
N GLU A 83 -0.06 25.51 0.70
CA GLU A 83 -0.49 26.77 0.13
C GLU A 83 -0.80 26.66 -1.38
N ASN A 84 -2.04 27.02 -1.78
CA ASN A 84 -2.52 27.04 -3.17
C ASN A 84 -2.52 25.70 -3.94
N THR A 85 -2.39 24.55 -3.26
CA THR A 85 -2.28 23.23 -3.91
C THR A 85 -3.60 22.55 -4.26
N ALA A 86 -4.73 23.00 -3.69
CA ALA A 86 -6.04 22.36 -3.85
C ALA A 86 -6.47 22.19 -5.32
N LYS A 87 -6.15 23.18 -6.17
CA LYS A 87 -6.47 23.18 -7.60
C LYS A 87 -5.62 22.19 -8.42
N ASP A 88 -4.49 21.75 -7.89
CA ASP A 88 -3.50 20.92 -8.58
C ASP A 88 -3.52 19.45 -8.09
N LEU A 89 -4.41 19.10 -7.15
CA LEU A 89 -4.47 17.77 -6.55
C LEU A 89 -4.64 16.65 -7.58
N ASP A 90 -5.51 16.83 -8.57
CA ASP A 90 -5.73 15.82 -9.61
C ASP A 90 -4.49 15.61 -10.51
N LYS A 91 -3.62 16.62 -10.62
CA LYS A 91 -2.35 16.52 -11.35
C LYS A 91 -1.27 15.84 -10.52
N LEU A 92 -1.18 16.18 -9.23
CA LEU A 92 -0.15 15.66 -8.31
C LEU A 92 -0.45 14.23 -7.84
N ILE A 93 -1.73 13.91 -7.62
CA ILE A 93 -2.21 12.63 -7.14
C ILE A 93 -3.18 12.04 -8.18
N PRO A 94 -2.67 11.60 -9.35
CA PRO A 94 -3.51 11.05 -10.38
C PRO A 94 -4.20 9.78 -9.89
N ARG A 95 -5.50 9.65 -10.14
CA ARG A 95 -6.27 8.45 -9.76
C ARG A 95 -5.99 7.28 -10.68
N TRP A 96 -6.01 6.07 -10.11
CA TRP A 96 -5.94 4.84 -10.88
C TRP A 96 -7.33 4.48 -11.45
N LYS A 97 -7.43 4.35 -12.77
CA LYS A 97 -8.74 4.33 -13.46
C LYS A 97 -9.39 2.95 -13.56
N THR A 98 -8.61 1.88 -13.46
CA THR A 98 -9.08 0.51 -13.68
C THR A 98 -8.95 -0.32 -12.41
N PRO A 99 -9.79 -1.34 -12.19
CA PRO A 99 -9.53 -2.31 -11.13
C PRO A 99 -8.13 -2.92 -11.30
N PRO A 100 -7.26 -2.89 -10.28
CA PRO A 100 -5.93 -3.47 -10.38
C PRO A 100 -6.00 -5.00 -10.38
N ASP A 101 -5.12 -5.64 -11.14
CA ASP A 101 -4.84 -7.07 -10.96
C ASP A 101 -3.86 -7.28 -9.80
N ILE A 102 -3.60 -8.54 -9.43
CA ILE A 102 -2.72 -8.87 -8.29
C ILE A 102 -1.30 -8.34 -8.51
N SER A 103 -0.76 -8.45 -9.73
CA SER A 103 0.56 -7.91 -10.07
C SER A 103 0.61 -6.39 -9.87
N SER A 104 -0.43 -5.65 -10.26
CA SER A 104 -0.59 -4.22 -10.02
C SER A 104 -0.70 -3.92 -8.52
N VAL A 105 -1.48 -4.68 -7.76
CA VAL A 105 -1.62 -4.50 -6.30
C VAL A 105 -0.26 -4.64 -5.61
N LEU A 106 0.46 -5.72 -5.88
CA LEU A 106 1.77 -5.97 -5.27
C LEU A 106 2.83 -4.97 -5.74
N SER A 107 2.77 -4.54 -7.00
CA SER A 107 3.67 -3.51 -7.53
C SER A 107 3.43 -2.15 -6.87
N ALA A 108 2.17 -1.75 -6.67
CA ALA A 108 1.82 -0.53 -5.95
C ALA A 108 2.26 -0.59 -4.48
N ASP A 109 2.13 -1.78 -3.87
CA ASP A 109 2.38 -2.00 -2.45
C ASP A 109 3.81 -1.72 -2.01
N MET A 110 4.79 -1.82 -2.93
CA MET A 110 6.18 -1.45 -2.65
C MET A 110 6.32 -0.01 -2.11
N SER A 111 5.39 0.89 -2.47
CA SER A 111 5.32 2.27 -1.97
C SER A 111 4.07 2.57 -1.15
N LEU A 112 2.89 2.09 -1.58
CA LEU A 112 1.63 2.46 -0.92
C LEU A 112 1.50 1.95 0.52
N ARG A 113 2.24 0.90 0.93
CA ARG A 113 2.23 0.42 2.32
C ARG A 113 2.62 1.47 3.37
N PHE A 114 3.29 2.55 2.94
CA PHE A 114 3.67 3.68 3.80
C PHE A 114 2.63 4.81 3.79
N LEU A 115 1.70 4.81 2.83
CA LEU A 115 0.70 5.86 2.66
C LEU A 115 -0.25 6.03 3.87
N PRO A 116 -0.72 4.96 4.57
CA PRO A 116 -1.62 5.12 5.71
C PRO A 116 -1.10 6.03 6.82
N GLN A 117 0.22 6.06 7.03
CA GLN A 117 0.83 6.96 8.02
C GLN A 117 0.68 8.42 7.62
N ILE A 118 0.88 8.74 6.34
CA ILE A 118 0.70 10.09 5.81
C ILE A 118 -0.76 10.50 5.89
N VAL A 119 -1.70 9.60 5.53
CA VAL A 119 -3.14 9.88 5.64
C VAL A 119 -3.53 10.17 7.09
N SER A 120 -3.00 9.40 8.04
CA SER A 120 -3.26 9.63 9.48
C SER A 120 -2.77 11.01 9.93
N LEU A 121 -1.57 11.41 9.52
CA LEU A 121 -1.01 12.73 9.83
C LEU A 121 -1.82 13.87 9.22
N LEU A 122 -2.21 13.74 7.95
CA LEU A 122 -3.08 14.70 7.26
C LEU A 122 -4.44 14.82 7.95
N ASN A 123 -5.06 13.70 8.31
CA ASN A 123 -6.36 13.66 8.96
C ASN A 123 -6.33 14.26 10.37
N ILE A 124 -5.23 14.11 11.12
CA ILE A 124 -5.03 14.79 12.41
C ILE A 124 -4.90 16.31 12.22
N ALA A 125 -4.21 16.75 11.17
CA ALA A 125 -4.02 18.17 10.87
C ALA A 125 -5.31 18.85 10.40
N ASP A 126 -6.03 18.24 9.46
CA ASP A 126 -7.32 18.70 8.96
C ASP A 126 -8.17 17.51 8.43
N PRO A 127 -9.17 17.05 9.19
CA PRO A 127 -10.05 15.96 8.76
C PRO A 127 -10.91 16.27 7.52
N GLN A 128 -11.03 17.55 7.14
CA GLN A 128 -11.80 17.98 5.98
C GLN A 128 -10.92 18.21 4.74
N ASP A 129 -9.60 17.98 4.84
CA ASP A 129 -8.68 18.12 3.70
C ASP A 129 -9.11 17.17 2.56
N PRO A 130 -9.42 17.70 1.36
CA PRO A 130 -9.81 16.89 0.21
C PRO A 130 -8.80 15.80 -0.18
N LEU A 131 -7.51 15.96 0.13
CA LEU A 131 -6.50 14.94 -0.14
C LEU A 131 -6.71 13.68 0.68
N VAL A 132 -7.16 13.78 1.94
CA VAL A 132 -7.42 12.59 2.78
C VAL A 132 -8.38 11.65 2.04
N LYS A 133 -9.49 12.18 1.53
CA LYS A 133 -10.48 11.41 0.76
C LYS A 133 -9.90 10.80 -0.53
N ILE A 134 -9.01 11.52 -1.21
CA ILE A 134 -8.35 11.01 -2.43
C ILE A 134 -7.43 9.83 -2.08
N LEU A 135 -6.64 9.96 -1.01
CA LEU A 135 -5.71 8.93 -0.58
C LEU A 135 -6.43 7.71 -0.01
N GLU A 136 -7.49 7.89 0.76
CA GLU A 136 -8.36 6.81 1.22
C GLU A 136 -9.05 6.09 0.06
N SER A 137 -9.46 6.81 -1.00
CA SER A 137 -9.98 6.18 -2.22
C SER A 137 -8.93 5.33 -2.91
N ILE A 138 -7.67 5.78 -2.96
CA ILE A 138 -6.55 4.99 -3.49
C ILE A 138 -6.30 3.76 -2.62
N LEU A 139 -6.24 3.92 -1.30
CA LEU A 139 -6.08 2.82 -0.36
C LEU A 139 -7.25 1.84 -0.43
N THR A 140 -8.48 2.27 -0.66
CA THR A 140 -9.62 1.37 -0.84
C THR A 140 -9.48 0.53 -2.11
N GLN A 141 -8.95 1.11 -3.19
CA GLN A 141 -8.69 0.40 -4.44
C GLN A 141 -7.47 -0.54 -4.35
N PHE A 142 -6.47 -0.17 -3.55
CA PHE A 142 -5.25 -0.93 -3.28
C PHE A 142 -5.20 -1.38 -1.81
N HIS A 143 -6.29 -1.99 -1.32
CA HIS A 143 -6.53 -2.22 0.10
C HIS A 143 -5.53 -3.14 0.79
N TYR A 144 -4.78 -3.96 0.05
CA TYR A 144 -3.64 -4.70 0.59
C TYR A 144 -2.60 -3.79 1.24
N SER A 145 -2.37 -2.59 0.69
CA SER A 145 -1.45 -1.58 1.25
C SER A 145 -2.04 -0.82 2.44
N GLY A 146 -3.36 -0.87 2.60
CA GLY A 146 -4.09 -0.24 3.69
C GLY A 146 -4.39 -1.16 4.87
N ILE A 147 -3.93 -2.42 4.86
CA ILE A 147 -4.16 -3.35 5.99
C ILE A 147 -3.58 -2.75 7.28
N GLY A 148 -4.41 -2.68 8.32
CA GLY A 148 -4.08 -2.02 9.60
C GLY A 148 -4.51 -0.55 9.69
N TYR A 149 -5.08 0.00 8.62
CA TYR A 149 -5.73 1.30 8.59
C TYR A 149 -7.25 1.12 8.40
N HIS A 150 -8.04 2.01 8.98
CA HIS A 150 -9.49 1.94 8.88
C HIS A 150 -9.95 2.30 7.47
N LEU A 151 -10.53 1.34 6.74
CA LEU A 151 -11.05 1.52 5.39
C LEU A 151 -12.45 0.92 5.30
N ASN A 152 -13.34 1.57 4.56
CA ASN A 152 -14.63 0.98 4.23
C ASN A 152 -14.47 -0.06 3.09
N LEU A 153 -14.44 -1.34 3.47
CA LEU A 153 -14.25 -2.48 2.57
C LEU A 153 -15.49 -3.38 2.49
N GLU A 154 -16.67 -2.89 2.90
CA GLU A 154 -17.92 -3.68 2.95
C GLU A 154 -18.34 -4.26 1.59
N LYS A 155 -17.92 -3.62 0.49
CA LYS A 155 -18.27 -4.01 -0.88
C LYS A 155 -17.33 -5.05 -1.49
N ILE A 156 -16.26 -5.43 -0.79
CA ILE A 156 -15.28 -6.40 -1.29
C ILE A 156 -15.88 -7.81 -1.19
N ASN A 157 -15.89 -8.52 -2.32
CA ASN A 157 -16.17 -9.95 -2.33
C ASN A 157 -14.88 -10.71 -1.98
N TRP A 158 -14.73 -11.06 -0.70
CA TRP A 158 -13.52 -11.68 -0.18
C TRP A 158 -13.22 -13.07 -0.74
N GLU A 159 -14.24 -13.85 -1.12
CA GLU A 159 -14.04 -15.14 -1.78
C GLU A 159 -13.39 -14.98 -3.15
N LYS A 160 -13.78 -13.93 -3.90
CA LYS A 160 -13.20 -13.61 -5.19
C LYS A 160 -11.82 -12.96 -5.04
N GLU A 161 -11.70 -12.00 -4.13
CA GLU A 161 -10.47 -11.23 -3.88
C GLU A 161 -9.32 -12.15 -3.46
N LEU A 162 -9.57 -13.07 -2.52
CA LEU A 162 -8.57 -13.96 -1.95
C LEU A 162 -8.55 -15.34 -2.63
N LYS A 163 -8.97 -15.40 -3.90
CA LYS A 163 -8.97 -16.65 -4.67
C LYS A 163 -7.56 -17.14 -5.02
N ASP A 164 -6.66 -16.22 -5.34
CA ASP A 164 -5.27 -16.55 -5.61
C ASP A 164 -4.54 -16.95 -4.33
N LYS A 165 -3.84 -18.09 -4.35
CA LYS A 165 -3.26 -18.68 -3.15
C LYS A 165 -2.09 -17.87 -2.61
N THR A 166 -1.24 -17.34 -3.50
CA THR A 166 -0.06 -16.55 -3.12
C THR A 166 -0.51 -15.24 -2.51
N TYR A 167 -1.39 -14.52 -3.19
CA TYR A 167 -1.93 -13.26 -2.71
C TYR A 167 -2.73 -13.43 -1.42
N ARG A 168 -3.56 -14.47 -1.31
CA ARG A 168 -4.26 -14.78 -0.06
C ARG A 168 -3.30 -14.96 1.10
N LYS A 169 -2.23 -15.75 0.93
CA LYS A 169 -1.22 -15.96 1.98
C LYS A 169 -0.63 -14.63 2.45
N LEU A 170 -0.15 -13.81 1.52
CA LEU A 170 0.40 -12.48 1.82
C LEU A 170 -0.59 -11.58 2.55
N TYR A 171 -1.85 -11.59 2.12
CA TYR A 171 -2.94 -10.81 2.71
C TYR A 171 -3.19 -11.22 4.17
N LEU A 172 -3.30 -12.53 4.44
CA LEU A 172 -3.52 -13.07 5.78
C LEU A 172 -2.31 -12.79 6.69
N GLU A 173 -1.08 -13.02 6.21
CA GLU A 173 0.14 -12.73 6.97
C GLU A 173 0.18 -11.26 7.41
N ARG A 174 -0.16 -10.33 6.51
CA ARG A 174 -0.20 -8.90 6.85
C ARG A 174 -1.32 -8.55 7.84
N ILE A 175 -2.50 -9.18 7.74
CA ILE A 175 -3.56 -9.00 8.74
C ILE A 175 -3.05 -9.39 10.14
N VAL A 176 -2.33 -10.51 10.22
CA VAL A 176 -1.76 -11.00 11.49
C VAL A 176 -0.66 -10.08 12.01
N GLU A 177 0.25 -9.65 11.14
CA GLU A 177 1.34 -8.72 11.45
C GLU A 177 0.80 -7.40 12.02
N LYS A 178 -0.23 -6.83 11.36
CA LYS A 178 -0.82 -5.54 11.73
C LYS A 178 -1.90 -5.64 12.80
N LYS A 179 -2.26 -6.85 13.24
CA LYS A 179 -3.40 -7.08 14.15
C LYS A 179 -4.67 -6.37 13.67
N ALA A 180 -4.96 -6.49 12.37
CA ALA A 180 -6.08 -5.82 11.72
C ALA A 180 -7.42 -6.50 12.06
N TYR A 181 -7.95 -6.25 13.26
CA TYR A 181 -9.18 -6.88 13.78
C TYR A 181 -10.39 -6.70 12.85
N GLU A 182 -10.58 -5.52 12.26
CA GLU A 182 -11.70 -5.23 11.35
C GLU A 182 -11.75 -6.19 10.16
N LEU A 183 -10.59 -6.62 9.66
CA LEU A 183 -10.49 -7.63 8.59
C LEU A 183 -10.54 -9.05 9.16
N ALA A 184 -9.83 -9.31 10.26
CA ALA A 184 -9.70 -10.63 10.85
C ALA A 184 -11.03 -11.18 11.40
N GLU A 185 -11.98 -10.31 11.75
CA GLU A 185 -13.32 -10.68 12.21
C GLU A 185 -14.35 -10.80 11.07
N ILE A 186 -13.97 -10.53 9.81
CA ILE A 186 -14.83 -10.82 8.65
C ILE A 186 -14.98 -12.35 8.54
N PRO A 187 -16.19 -12.92 8.48
CA PRO A 187 -16.39 -14.36 8.59
C PRO A 187 -15.51 -15.20 7.65
N TYR A 188 -15.46 -14.85 6.37
CA TYR A 188 -14.64 -15.58 5.40
C TYR A 188 -13.13 -15.51 5.72
N ILE A 189 -12.62 -14.33 6.08
CA ILE A 189 -11.21 -14.14 6.44
C ILE A 189 -10.90 -14.86 7.75
N ASN A 190 -11.78 -14.76 8.74
CA ASN A 190 -11.63 -15.44 10.02
C ASN A 190 -11.49 -16.95 9.83
N LYS A 191 -12.33 -17.56 8.98
CA LYS A 191 -12.23 -18.97 8.60
C LYS A 191 -10.86 -19.32 8.02
N LEU A 192 -10.36 -18.49 7.11
CA LEU A 192 -9.04 -18.68 6.50
C LEU A 192 -7.93 -18.57 7.54
N LEU A 193 -7.97 -17.56 8.42
CA LEU A 193 -7.00 -17.39 9.51
C LEU A 193 -7.00 -18.58 10.47
N MET A 194 -8.17 -19.07 10.88
CA MET A 194 -8.28 -20.23 11.77
C MET A 194 -7.71 -21.49 11.12
N ALA A 195 -7.92 -21.67 9.81
CA ALA A 195 -7.35 -22.78 9.06
C ALA A 195 -5.80 -22.70 8.99
N GLU A 196 -5.23 -21.51 8.76
CA GLU A 196 -3.78 -21.30 8.74
C GLU A 196 -3.15 -21.43 10.14
N PHE A 197 -3.84 -20.98 11.19
CA PHE A 197 -3.34 -21.06 12.57
C PHE A 197 -3.35 -22.49 13.14
N GLY A 198 -4.40 -23.26 12.85
CA GLY A 198 -4.60 -24.59 13.44
C GLY A 198 -4.47 -24.57 14.97
N LEU A 199 -3.65 -25.49 15.50
CA LEU A 199 -3.40 -25.62 16.95
C LEU A 199 -2.57 -24.46 17.53
N HIS A 200 -1.97 -23.62 16.69
CA HIS A 200 -1.08 -22.53 17.10
C HIS A 200 -1.76 -21.15 17.14
N LYS A 201 -3.10 -21.11 17.10
CA LYS A 201 -3.87 -19.86 17.19
C LYS A 201 -3.42 -18.95 18.32
N ASP A 202 -3.19 -19.51 19.51
CA ASP A 202 -2.80 -18.70 20.66
C ASP A 202 -1.36 -18.17 20.59
N THR A 203 -0.50 -18.81 19.80
CA THR A 203 0.85 -18.31 19.49
C THR A 203 0.79 -17.12 18.55
N TYR A 204 -0.01 -17.22 17.48
CA TYR A 204 -0.10 -16.16 16.48
C TYR A 204 -0.98 -14.99 16.93
N TRP A 205 -2.14 -15.27 17.54
CA TRP A 205 -3.11 -14.26 17.94
C TRP A 205 -4.11 -14.76 18.99
N LYS A 206 -3.67 -14.81 20.25
CA LYS A 206 -4.48 -15.26 21.40
C LYS A 206 -5.84 -14.60 21.53
N ASP A 207 -5.95 -13.29 21.32
CA ASP A 207 -7.19 -12.56 21.61
C ASP A 207 -8.15 -12.47 20.40
N LEU A 208 -7.79 -13.02 19.24
CA LEU A 208 -8.68 -13.03 18.07
C LEU A 208 -9.89 -13.95 18.33
N LYS A 209 -11.09 -13.45 18.08
CA LYS A 209 -12.33 -14.22 18.19
C LYS A 209 -12.46 -15.23 17.05
N ILE A 210 -13.03 -16.38 17.35
CA ILE A 210 -13.51 -17.33 16.34
C ILE A 210 -14.93 -16.93 16.00
N ILE A 211 -15.20 -16.62 14.74
CA ILE A 211 -16.52 -16.22 14.27
C ILE A 211 -17.21 -17.47 13.74
N GLU A 212 -18.14 -18.03 14.52
CA GLU A 212 -18.94 -19.20 14.12
C GLU A 212 -19.81 -18.86 12.90
N HIS A 213 -19.86 -19.78 11.94
CA HIS A 213 -20.75 -19.67 10.78
C HIS A 213 -22.06 -20.39 11.11
N GLY A 214 -23.19 -19.72 10.89
CA GLY A 214 -24.43 -20.46 10.65
C GLY A 214 -24.27 -21.15 9.29
N ASP A 215 -24.41 -22.48 9.28
CA ASP A 215 -24.43 -23.31 8.07
C ASP A 215 -25.50 -22.85 7.06
#